data_AF-A0A447GA11-F1
#
_entry.id   AF-A0A447GA11-F1
#
_cell.length_a   1.000
_cell.length_b   1.000
_cell.length_c   1.000
_cell.angle_alpha   90.00
_cell.angle_beta   90.00
_cell.angle_gamma   90.00
#
_symmetry.space_group_name_H-M   'P 1'
#
loop_
_entity.id
_entity.type
_entity.pdbx_description
1 polymer ?
#
loop_
_entity_poly.entity_id
_entity_poly.type
_entity_poly.pdbx_seq_one_letter_code
_entity_poly.pdbx_strand_id
1 'polypeptide(L)'
;MSFVIAGPEIMSAAATDLANIAAAIGAANASAAFPTSAVLAAGADEVSAAIAAVFGAHAQAYQRVGAQAAQFHAQFVELLTRGASQYAAAEATNVEQQLLDVINAPTRLLLGRPLIGNGYDGAPGQAGEPGGILWGNGGNGGAGNAPGMSGGAGGAAGLLGNGGNGGAGYNSDGFAVGNRIPAGTHGGAGGHGGLLYGNGGAGGAGGAGAPAKMGGGFTAFATAGGDGGAGGDAWWFGSGGAGGTGGAAGSAPLTLGALGGIGGAGGRGGLLFGVSGMAGVRGVSTGINWPGGQIV
;
A
#
# COMPACT_ATOMS: atom_id res chain seq x y z
N MET A 1 -1.11 12.94 -25.88
CA MET A 1 -1.44 11.58 -25.40
C MET A 1 -2.76 11.18 -26.04
N SER A 2 -2.84 10.00 -26.64
CA SER A 2 -4.09 9.48 -27.24
C SER A 2 -5.03 9.07 -26.11
N PHE A 3 -6.22 9.67 -26.04
CA PHE A 3 -7.26 9.23 -25.11
C PHE A 3 -7.95 8.00 -25.71
N VAL A 4 -7.90 6.88 -25.02
CA VAL A 4 -8.72 5.71 -25.35
C VAL A 4 -10.12 6.01 -24.83
N ILE A 5 -11.05 6.30 -25.74
CA ILE A 5 -12.48 6.39 -25.41
C ILE A 5 -13.01 4.95 -25.43
N ALA A 6 -13.05 4.31 -24.26
CA ALA A 6 -13.92 3.15 -24.09
C ALA A 6 -15.35 3.66 -23.93
N GLY A 7 -16.34 3.02 -24.54
CA GLY A 7 -17.75 3.27 -24.23
C GLY A 7 -18.26 2.16 -23.33
N PRO A 8 -18.22 2.30 -21.99
CA PRO A 8 -18.72 1.28 -21.06
C PRO A 8 -20.14 0.82 -21.40
N GLU A 9 -20.98 1.73 -21.90
CA GLU A 9 -22.35 1.47 -22.33
C GLU A 9 -22.40 0.53 -23.54
N ILE A 10 -21.48 0.71 -24.50
CA ILE A 10 -21.37 -0.16 -25.69
C ILE A 10 -20.89 -1.56 -25.28
N MET A 11 -19.95 -1.64 -24.34
CA MET A 11 -19.43 -2.92 -23.84
C MET A 11 -20.50 -3.69 -23.03
N SER A 12 -21.29 -3.00 -22.22
CA SER A 12 -22.41 -3.59 -21.47
C SER A 12 -23.52 -4.09 -22.40
N ALA A 13 -23.83 -3.33 -23.45
CA ALA A 13 -24.78 -3.77 -24.49
C ALA A 13 -24.27 -5.03 -25.20
N ALA A 14 -23.01 -5.03 -25.64
CA ALA A 14 -22.39 -6.19 -26.28
C ALA A 14 -22.37 -7.44 -25.38
N ALA A 15 -22.10 -7.29 -24.07
CA ALA A 15 -22.16 -8.40 -23.12
C ALA A 15 -23.57 -9.00 -23.02
N THR A 16 -24.60 -8.16 -23.06
CA THR A 16 -26.01 -8.59 -23.06
C THR A 16 -26.35 -9.35 -24.34
N ASP A 17 -25.94 -8.83 -25.50
CA ASP A 17 -26.14 -9.51 -26.79
C ASP A 17 -25.44 -10.87 -26.84
N LEU A 18 -24.22 -10.96 -26.31
CA LEU A 18 -23.47 -12.22 -26.22
C LEU A 18 -24.15 -13.23 -25.29
N ALA A 19 -24.75 -12.79 -24.19
CA ALA A 19 -25.53 -13.67 -23.31
C ALA A 19 -26.79 -14.20 -24.03
N ASN A 20 -27.48 -13.35 -24.80
CA ASN A 20 -28.63 -13.74 -25.60
C ASN A 20 -28.25 -14.76 -26.70
N ILE A 21 -27.12 -14.56 -27.38
CA ILE A 21 -26.59 -15.51 -28.36
C ILE A 21 -26.28 -16.86 -27.70
N ALA A 22 -25.64 -16.86 -26.53
CA ALA A 22 -25.35 -18.10 -25.81
C ALA A 22 -26.62 -18.84 -25.37
N ALA A 23 -27.65 -18.11 -24.95
CA ALA A 23 -28.94 -18.68 -24.62
C ALA A 23 -29.60 -19.34 -25.84
N ALA A 24 -29.56 -18.68 -27.02
CA ALA A 24 -30.09 -19.22 -28.26
C ALA A 24 -29.34 -20.48 -28.72
N ILE A 25 -28.00 -20.47 -28.64
CA ILE A 25 -27.16 -21.65 -28.94
C ILE A 25 -27.45 -22.79 -27.96
N GLY A 26 -27.58 -22.49 -26.67
CA GLY A 26 -27.94 -23.48 -25.64
C GLY A 26 -29.27 -24.15 -25.92
N ALA A 27 -30.30 -23.37 -26.31
CA ALA A 27 -31.61 -23.89 -26.69
C ALA A 27 -31.56 -24.77 -27.95
N ALA A 28 -30.78 -24.37 -28.96
CA ALA A 28 -30.58 -25.17 -30.17
C ALA A 28 -29.83 -26.49 -29.87
N ASN A 29 -28.80 -26.46 -29.02
CA ASN A 29 -28.07 -27.65 -28.61
C ASN A 29 -28.92 -28.61 -27.79
N ALA A 30 -29.82 -28.09 -26.95
CA ALA A 30 -30.77 -28.89 -26.19
C ALA A 30 -31.82 -29.55 -27.09
N SER A 31 -32.38 -28.83 -28.07
CA SER A 31 -33.36 -29.40 -29.01
C SER A 31 -32.76 -30.47 -29.93
N ALA A 32 -31.48 -30.32 -30.29
CA ALA A 32 -30.75 -31.27 -31.12
C ALA A 32 -30.25 -32.51 -30.34
N ALA A 33 -30.24 -32.50 -29.00
CA ALA A 33 -29.61 -33.54 -28.18
C ALA A 33 -30.21 -34.94 -28.38
N PHE A 34 -31.53 -35.06 -28.36
CA PHE A 34 -32.22 -36.34 -28.57
C PHE A 34 -32.14 -36.85 -30.02
N PRO A 35 -32.52 -36.06 -31.06
CA PRO A 35 -32.52 -36.56 -32.43
C PRO A 35 -31.12 -36.96 -32.95
N THR A 36 -30.04 -36.39 -32.38
CA THR A 36 -28.66 -36.76 -32.76
C THR A 36 -28.12 -37.97 -32.00
N SER A 37 -28.66 -38.30 -30.82
CA SER A 37 -28.19 -39.42 -30.00
C SER A 37 -29.01 -40.70 -30.18
N ALA A 38 -30.25 -40.59 -30.66
CA ALA A 38 -31.16 -41.71 -30.87
C ALA A 38 -31.22 -42.21 -32.33
N VAL A 39 -30.11 -42.11 -33.07
CA VAL A 39 -30.04 -42.60 -34.46
C VAL A 39 -30.18 -44.13 -34.46
N LEU A 40 -31.20 -44.64 -35.18
CA LEU A 40 -31.46 -46.07 -35.30
C LEU A 40 -30.58 -46.70 -36.37
N ALA A 41 -30.22 -47.96 -36.19
CA ALA A 41 -29.52 -48.75 -37.21
C ALA A 41 -30.43 -48.93 -38.44
N ALA A 42 -29.87 -48.73 -39.64
CA ALA A 42 -30.61 -48.84 -40.90
C ALA A 42 -30.98 -50.30 -41.26
N GLY A 43 -30.22 -51.27 -40.75
CA GLY A 43 -30.42 -52.70 -40.92
C GLY A 43 -30.05 -53.48 -39.64
N ALA A 44 -30.34 -54.78 -39.64
CA ALA A 44 -30.05 -55.69 -38.52
C ALA A 44 -28.60 -56.18 -38.49
N ASP A 45 -27.75 -55.68 -39.39
CA ASP A 45 -26.35 -56.05 -39.50
C ASP A 45 -25.46 -55.28 -38.53
N GLU A 46 -24.30 -55.86 -38.23
CA GLU A 46 -23.33 -55.31 -37.30
C GLU A 46 -22.72 -53.98 -37.78
N VAL A 47 -22.67 -53.72 -39.10
CA VAL A 47 -22.14 -52.47 -39.65
C VAL A 47 -23.12 -51.32 -39.41
N SER A 48 -24.42 -51.53 -39.68
CA SER A 48 -25.48 -50.57 -39.38
C SER A 48 -25.58 -50.26 -37.87
N ALA A 49 -25.44 -51.28 -37.02
CA ALA A 49 -25.40 -51.10 -35.57
C ALA A 49 -24.16 -50.29 -35.12
N ALA A 50 -22.98 -50.58 -35.69
CA ALA A 50 -21.76 -49.85 -35.40
C ALA A 50 -21.85 -48.37 -35.84
N ILE A 51 -22.41 -48.07 -37.01
CA ILE A 51 -22.60 -46.71 -37.50
C ILE A 51 -23.52 -45.91 -36.56
N ALA A 52 -24.67 -46.47 -36.17
CA ALA A 52 -25.58 -45.84 -35.21
C ALA A 52 -24.89 -45.55 -33.86
N ALA A 53 -24.06 -46.49 -33.37
CA ALA A 53 -23.27 -46.30 -32.15
C ALA A 53 -22.24 -45.16 -32.28
N VAL A 54 -21.59 -45.00 -33.44
CA VAL A 54 -20.67 -43.88 -33.68
C VAL A 54 -21.40 -42.54 -33.62
N PHE A 55 -22.60 -42.42 -34.22
CA PHE A 55 -23.41 -41.19 -34.13
C PHE A 55 -23.80 -40.88 -32.68
N GLY A 56 -24.23 -41.88 -31.91
CA GLY A 56 -24.54 -41.70 -30.49
C GLY A 56 -23.33 -41.23 -29.66
N ALA A 57 -22.16 -41.83 -29.88
CA ALA A 57 -20.93 -41.43 -29.22
C ALA A 57 -20.48 -40.01 -29.61
N HIS A 58 -20.60 -39.65 -30.90
CA HIS A 58 -20.28 -38.33 -31.40
C HIS A 58 -21.21 -37.26 -30.81
N ALA A 59 -22.51 -37.52 -30.75
CA ALA A 59 -23.48 -36.61 -30.14
C ALA A 59 -23.17 -36.36 -28.65
N GLN A 60 -22.79 -37.39 -27.90
CA GLN A 60 -22.37 -37.23 -26.50
C GLN A 60 -21.07 -36.42 -26.36
N ALA A 61 -20.09 -36.65 -27.24
CA ALA A 61 -18.86 -35.87 -27.27
C ALA A 61 -19.15 -34.39 -27.58
N TYR A 62 -20.02 -34.13 -28.56
CA TYR A 62 -20.46 -32.77 -28.91
C TYR A 62 -21.12 -32.06 -27.72
N GLN A 63 -22.03 -32.72 -26.99
CA GLN A 63 -22.68 -32.13 -25.81
C GLN A 63 -21.67 -31.77 -24.71
N ARG A 64 -20.65 -32.62 -24.49
CA ARG A 64 -19.56 -32.33 -23.52
C ARG A 64 -18.74 -31.12 -23.92
N VAL A 65 -18.36 -31.01 -25.19
CA VAL A 65 -17.61 -29.84 -25.71
C VAL A 65 -18.49 -28.59 -25.68
N GLY A 66 -19.77 -28.70 -26.02
CA GLY A 66 -20.74 -27.61 -25.94
C GLY A 66 -20.88 -27.06 -24.52
N ALA A 67 -20.89 -27.92 -23.50
CA ALA A 67 -20.91 -27.49 -22.10
C ALA A 67 -19.63 -26.73 -21.70
N GLN A 68 -18.45 -27.19 -22.14
CA GLN A 68 -17.18 -26.49 -21.90
C GLN A 68 -17.16 -25.12 -22.60
N ALA A 69 -17.62 -25.05 -23.85
CA ALA A 69 -17.73 -23.80 -24.59
C ALA A 69 -18.70 -22.81 -23.92
N ALA A 70 -19.82 -23.28 -23.40
CA ALA A 70 -20.77 -22.45 -22.66
C ALA A 70 -20.16 -21.86 -21.37
N GLN A 71 -19.36 -22.65 -20.64
CA GLN A 71 -18.64 -22.17 -19.47
C GLN A 71 -17.59 -21.11 -19.81
N PHE A 72 -16.80 -21.35 -20.87
CA PHE A 72 -15.84 -20.36 -21.37
C PHE A 72 -16.54 -19.06 -21.79
N HIS A 73 -17.65 -19.17 -22.52
CA HIS A 73 -18.44 -18.01 -22.95
C HIS A 73 -18.99 -17.22 -21.78
N ALA A 74 -19.50 -17.91 -20.74
CA ALA A 74 -19.97 -17.26 -19.52
C ALA A 74 -18.85 -16.47 -18.82
N GLN A 75 -17.66 -17.06 -18.71
CA GLN A 75 -16.49 -16.38 -18.16
C GLN A 75 -16.07 -15.16 -19.01
N PHE A 76 -16.13 -15.28 -20.34
CA PHE A 76 -15.83 -14.17 -21.25
C PHE A 76 -16.81 -13.00 -21.05
N VAL A 77 -18.12 -13.27 -21.00
CA VAL A 77 -19.14 -12.24 -20.76
C VAL A 77 -18.95 -11.60 -19.39
N GLU A 78 -18.68 -12.38 -18.34
CA GLU A 78 -18.40 -11.86 -17.00
C GLU A 78 -17.18 -10.93 -16.98
N LEU A 79 -16.08 -11.33 -17.63
CA LEU A 79 -14.87 -10.51 -17.75
C LEU A 79 -15.13 -9.22 -18.54
N LEU A 80 -15.92 -9.28 -19.62
CA LEU A 80 -16.27 -8.11 -20.42
C LEU A 80 -17.10 -7.11 -19.60
N THR A 81 -18.11 -7.58 -18.85
CA THR A 81 -18.92 -6.73 -17.96
C THR A 81 -18.08 -6.12 -16.85
N ARG A 82 -17.18 -6.91 -16.23
CA ARG A 82 -16.25 -6.37 -15.23
C ARG A 82 -15.32 -5.31 -15.83
N GLY A 83 -14.76 -5.56 -17.00
CA GLY A 83 -13.92 -4.60 -17.72
C GLY A 83 -14.64 -3.26 -17.94
N ALA A 84 -15.88 -3.29 -18.43
CA ALA A 84 -16.69 -2.10 -18.64
C ALA A 84 -16.88 -1.29 -17.34
N SER A 85 -17.18 -1.97 -16.22
CA SER A 85 -17.33 -1.31 -14.91
C SER A 85 -16.04 -0.67 -14.40
N GLN A 86 -14.87 -1.26 -14.70
CA GLN A 86 -13.57 -0.70 -14.33
C GLN A 86 -13.26 0.57 -15.13
N TYR A 87 -13.58 0.58 -16.44
CA TYR A 87 -13.44 1.79 -17.26
C TYR A 87 -14.35 2.93 -16.78
N ALA A 88 -15.62 2.64 -16.49
CA ALA A 88 -16.55 3.64 -15.94
C ALA A 88 -16.07 4.20 -14.59
N ALA A 89 -15.54 3.35 -13.70
CA ALA A 89 -14.98 3.79 -12.42
C ALA A 89 -13.73 4.68 -12.58
N ALA A 90 -12.87 4.36 -13.55
CA ALA A 90 -11.70 5.18 -13.86
C ALA A 90 -12.09 6.57 -14.39
N GLU A 91 -13.12 6.65 -15.25
CA GLU A 91 -13.65 7.93 -15.72
C GLU A 91 -14.23 8.78 -14.59
N ALA A 92 -15.03 8.17 -13.69
CA ALA A 92 -15.57 8.85 -12.52
C ALA A 92 -14.45 9.42 -11.62
N THR A 93 -13.41 8.64 -11.37
CA THR A 93 -12.24 9.06 -10.56
C THR A 93 -11.53 10.27 -11.19
N ASN A 94 -11.40 10.28 -12.51
CA ASN A 94 -10.76 11.40 -13.22
C ASN A 94 -11.60 12.69 -13.15
N VAL A 95 -12.94 12.57 -13.27
CA VAL A 95 -13.86 13.71 -13.12
C VAL A 95 -13.85 14.27 -11.70
N GLU A 96 -13.83 13.40 -10.68
CA GLU A 96 -13.72 13.81 -9.28
C GLU A 96 -12.44 14.61 -9.02
N GLN A 97 -11.30 14.16 -9.57
CA GLN A 97 -10.03 14.87 -9.44
C GLN A 97 -10.07 16.25 -10.11
N GLN A 98 -10.64 16.34 -11.31
CA GLN A 98 -10.79 17.63 -12.00
C GLN A 98 -11.67 18.60 -11.20
N LEU A 99 -12.76 18.11 -10.59
CA LEU A 99 -13.61 18.94 -9.75
C LEU A 99 -12.89 19.41 -8.48
N LEU A 100 -12.12 18.54 -7.82
CA LEU A 100 -11.30 18.91 -6.68
C LEU A 100 -10.23 19.94 -7.06
N ASP A 101 -9.61 19.81 -8.23
CA ASP A 101 -8.64 20.78 -8.71
C ASP A 101 -9.29 22.16 -8.95
N VAL A 102 -10.50 22.21 -9.49
CA VAL A 102 -11.28 23.46 -9.65
C VAL A 102 -11.61 24.09 -8.31
N ILE A 103 -12.08 23.30 -7.34
CA ILE A 103 -12.39 23.77 -5.97
C ILE A 103 -11.14 24.30 -5.28
N ASN A 104 -10.01 23.63 -5.45
CA ASN A 104 -8.76 23.96 -4.79
C ASN A 104 -7.96 25.07 -5.48
N ALA A 105 -8.23 25.36 -6.76
CA ALA A 105 -7.44 26.30 -7.55
C ALA A 105 -7.29 27.69 -6.89
N PRO A 106 -8.35 28.34 -6.34
CA PRO A 106 -8.20 29.63 -5.69
C PRO A 106 -7.28 29.57 -4.47
N THR A 107 -7.44 28.55 -3.62
CA THR A 107 -6.63 28.41 -2.40
C THR A 107 -5.19 27.99 -2.68
N ARG A 108 -4.95 27.16 -3.70
CA ARG A 108 -3.58 26.83 -4.12
C ARG A 108 -2.87 28.06 -4.66
N LEU A 109 -3.57 28.89 -5.42
CA LEU A 109 -3.02 30.14 -5.94
C LEU A 109 -2.72 31.15 -4.82
N LEU A 110 -3.64 31.32 -3.88
CA LEU A 110 -3.55 32.37 -2.86
C LEU A 110 -2.72 31.97 -1.64
N LEU A 111 -2.75 30.69 -1.26
CA LEU A 111 -2.23 30.21 0.02
C LEU A 111 -1.25 29.04 -0.13
N GLY A 112 -0.94 28.61 -1.36
CA GLY A 112 -0.04 27.49 -1.64
C GLY A 112 -0.57 26.13 -1.14
N ARG A 113 -1.83 26.06 -0.70
CA ARG A 113 -2.43 24.88 -0.07
C ARG A 113 -3.83 24.62 -0.60
N PRO A 114 -4.26 23.36 -0.75
CA PRO A 114 -5.63 23.07 -1.14
C PRO A 114 -6.61 23.47 -0.03
N LEU A 115 -7.85 23.77 -0.41
CA LEU A 115 -8.95 23.99 0.54
C LEU A 115 -9.37 22.64 1.15
N ILE A 116 -9.49 21.63 0.31
CA ILE A 116 -9.91 20.27 0.64
C ILE A 116 -8.96 19.28 -0.04
N GLY A 117 -8.42 18.33 0.69
CA GLY A 117 -7.58 17.26 0.16
C GLY A 117 -6.43 16.92 1.11
N ASN A 118 -5.93 15.70 1.02
CA ASN A 118 -4.78 15.28 1.81
C ASN A 118 -3.50 15.96 1.30
N GLY A 119 -2.52 16.13 2.18
CA GLY A 119 -1.17 16.51 1.81
C GLY A 119 -0.45 15.36 1.10
N TYR A 120 0.44 15.68 0.16
CA TYR A 120 1.27 14.67 -0.49
C TYR A 120 2.33 14.14 0.48
N ASP A 121 2.58 12.83 0.38
CA ASP A 121 3.68 12.20 1.11
C ASP A 121 5.03 12.74 0.63
N GLY A 122 5.96 12.91 1.56
CA GLY A 122 7.31 13.37 1.29
C GLY A 122 8.10 12.33 0.48
N ALA A 123 8.89 12.82 -0.47
CA ALA A 123 9.97 12.03 -1.08
C ALA A 123 10.98 11.59 -0.01
N PRO A 124 11.92 10.65 -0.29
CA PRO A 124 12.84 10.15 0.72
C PRO A 124 13.51 11.26 1.55
N GLY A 125 13.40 11.15 2.88
CA GLY A 125 13.86 12.13 3.88
C GLY A 125 13.20 13.52 3.86
N GLN A 126 12.26 13.78 2.95
CA GLN A 126 11.52 15.04 2.86
C GLN A 126 10.27 15.00 3.73
N ALA A 127 9.85 16.17 4.21
CA ALA A 127 8.62 16.31 4.97
C ALA A 127 7.39 16.02 4.09
N GLY A 128 6.34 15.46 4.68
CA GLY A 128 5.03 15.40 4.05
C GLY A 128 4.39 16.78 3.98
N GLU A 129 3.62 17.04 2.93
CA GLU A 129 2.93 18.31 2.77
C GLU A 129 1.78 18.44 3.78
N PRO A 130 1.43 19.67 4.19
CA PRO A 130 0.23 19.89 4.98
C PRO A 130 -1.04 19.47 4.24
N GLY A 131 -2.02 18.97 4.99
CA GLY A 131 -3.38 18.73 4.50
C GLY A 131 -4.11 20.03 4.14
N GLY A 132 -5.27 19.88 3.49
CA GLY A 132 -6.13 20.98 3.09
C GLY A 132 -6.57 21.85 4.26
N ILE A 133 -6.89 23.11 3.99
CA ILE A 133 -7.20 24.12 5.01
C ILE A 133 -8.43 23.71 5.82
N LEU A 134 -9.51 23.27 5.17
CA LEU A 134 -10.75 22.89 5.84
C LEU A 134 -10.81 21.40 6.14
N TRP A 135 -10.37 20.58 5.20
CA TRP A 135 -10.44 19.13 5.32
C TRP A 135 -9.26 18.49 4.63
N GLY A 136 -8.60 17.56 5.33
CA GLY A 136 -7.53 16.77 4.76
C GLY A 136 -6.51 16.35 5.80
N ASN A 137 -6.05 15.12 5.68
CA ASN A 137 -4.93 14.62 6.48
C ASN A 137 -3.62 15.23 5.97
N GLY A 138 -2.65 15.39 6.85
CA GLY A 138 -1.28 15.69 6.43
C GLY A 138 -0.63 14.49 5.74
N GLY A 139 0.28 14.75 4.80
CA GLY A 139 1.07 13.71 4.14
C GLY A 139 2.09 13.10 5.08
N ASN A 140 2.44 11.84 4.87
CA ASN A 140 3.50 11.18 5.62
C ASN A 140 4.87 11.75 5.25
N GLY A 141 5.78 11.83 6.20
CA GLY A 141 7.18 12.12 5.92
C GLY A 141 7.86 10.95 5.21
N GLY A 142 8.72 11.25 4.24
CA GLY A 142 9.44 10.22 3.51
C GLY A 142 10.55 9.58 4.35
N ALA A 143 10.73 8.27 4.23
CA ALA A 143 11.81 7.57 4.91
C ALA A 143 13.19 8.00 4.37
N GLY A 144 14.19 8.07 5.24
CA GLY A 144 15.58 8.29 4.82
C GLY A 144 16.10 7.07 4.05
N ASN A 145 16.64 7.27 2.85
CA ASN A 145 17.11 6.20 1.98
C ASN A 145 18.63 6.24 1.69
N ALA A 146 19.35 7.15 2.33
CA ALA A 146 20.78 7.33 2.12
C ALA A 146 21.51 7.65 3.44
N PRO A 147 22.82 7.36 3.53
CA PRO A 147 23.64 7.72 4.68
C PRO A 147 23.49 9.19 5.10
N GLY A 148 23.22 9.41 6.39
CA GLY A 148 23.04 10.74 6.95
C GLY A 148 21.65 11.36 6.72
N MET A 149 20.78 10.72 5.94
CA MET A 149 19.41 11.20 5.70
C MET A 149 18.47 10.71 6.81
N SER A 150 17.93 11.64 7.60
CA SER A 150 16.89 11.34 8.60
C SER A 150 15.53 11.15 7.92
N GLY A 151 14.59 10.56 8.65
CA GLY A 151 13.19 10.51 8.20
C GLY A 151 12.57 11.90 8.16
N GLY A 152 11.76 12.18 7.14
CA GLY A 152 11.04 13.44 7.02
C GLY A 152 9.93 13.56 8.06
N ALA A 153 9.59 14.79 8.45
CA ALA A 153 8.43 15.01 9.33
C ALA A 153 7.12 14.75 8.60
N GLY A 154 6.09 14.27 9.31
CA GLY A 154 4.73 14.21 8.82
C GLY A 154 4.12 15.61 8.69
N GLY A 155 3.31 15.81 7.66
CA GLY A 155 2.57 17.05 7.43
C GLY A 155 1.46 17.24 8.47
N ALA A 156 1.17 18.49 8.82
CA ALA A 156 0.04 18.82 9.68
C ALA A 156 -1.28 18.83 8.90
N ALA A 157 -2.38 18.44 9.54
CA ALA A 157 -3.71 18.69 9.01
C ALA A 157 -4.12 20.17 9.15
N GLY A 158 -5.19 20.58 8.47
CA GLY A 158 -5.79 21.91 8.60
C GLY A 158 -6.80 21.98 9.74
N LEU A 159 -8.06 22.30 9.42
CA LEU A 159 -9.14 22.38 10.40
C LEU A 159 -9.61 20.99 10.85
N LEU A 160 -9.82 20.09 9.88
CA LEU A 160 -10.30 18.72 10.08
C LEU A 160 -9.36 17.75 9.35
N GLY A 161 -8.91 16.72 10.06
CA GLY A 161 -8.03 15.69 9.50
C GLY A 161 -6.93 15.26 10.46
N ASN A 162 -6.32 14.12 10.21
CA ASN A 162 -5.23 13.59 11.03
C ASN A 162 -3.87 14.11 10.52
N GLY A 163 -2.92 14.28 11.42
CA GLY A 163 -1.54 14.54 11.04
C GLY A 163 -0.93 13.33 10.33
N GLY A 164 -0.01 13.60 9.40
CA GLY A 164 0.75 12.55 8.72
C GLY A 164 1.78 11.90 9.63
N ASN A 165 2.16 10.66 9.33
CA ASN A 165 3.18 9.97 10.11
C ASN A 165 4.58 10.50 9.77
N GLY A 166 5.49 10.50 10.73
CA GLY A 166 6.91 10.76 10.48
C GLY A 166 7.57 9.61 9.74
N GLY A 167 8.49 9.94 8.83
CA GLY A 167 9.27 8.96 8.08
C GLY A 167 10.30 8.25 8.97
N ALA A 168 10.65 7.01 8.63
CA ALA A 168 11.71 6.29 9.33
C ALA A 168 13.10 6.88 9.02
N GLY A 169 14.01 6.82 9.98
CA GLY A 169 15.43 7.08 9.76
C GLY A 169 16.10 6.01 8.90
N TYR A 170 17.17 6.40 8.21
CA TYR A 170 18.02 5.51 7.44
C TYR A 170 18.76 4.52 8.37
N ASN A 171 18.62 3.24 8.06
CA ASN A 171 19.44 2.19 8.63
C ASN A 171 20.82 2.21 8.00
N SER A 172 21.86 2.19 8.81
CA SER A 172 23.22 2.25 8.31
C SER A 172 23.73 0.91 7.78
N ASP A 173 24.10 0.87 6.50
CA ASP A 173 24.54 -0.35 5.79
C ASP A 173 26.02 -0.72 6.09
N GLY A 174 26.68 0.05 6.95
CA GLY A 174 28.08 -0.13 7.33
C GLY A 174 29.08 0.08 6.19
N PHE A 175 28.71 0.77 5.12
CA PHE A 175 29.67 1.23 4.10
C PHE A 175 30.33 2.52 4.56
N ALA A 176 31.65 2.51 4.70
CA ALA A 176 32.42 3.67 5.13
C ALA A 176 32.48 4.69 3.99
N VAL A 177 32.00 5.91 4.23
CA VAL A 177 32.23 7.05 3.34
C VAL A 177 33.37 7.85 3.95
N GLY A 178 34.59 7.65 3.46
CA GLY A 178 35.81 8.13 4.11
C GLY A 178 36.13 7.36 5.40
N ASN A 179 36.68 8.04 6.42
CA ASN A 179 37.12 7.40 7.67
C ASN A 179 36.04 7.31 8.77
N ARG A 180 34.74 7.35 8.41
CA ARG A 180 33.62 7.24 9.35
C ARG A 180 32.56 6.26 8.83
N ILE A 181 32.08 5.40 9.73
CA ILE A 181 30.89 4.57 9.50
C ILE A 181 29.67 5.43 9.86
N PRO A 182 28.66 5.57 8.97
CA PRO A 182 27.44 6.32 9.29
C PRO A 182 26.69 5.64 10.44
N ALA A 183 26.19 6.43 11.40
CA ALA A 183 25.23 5.95 12.39
C ALA A 183 23.83 5.81 11.78
N GLY A 184 22.95 5.09 12.48
CA GLY A 184 21.53 5.15 12.19
C GLY A 184 21.02 6.59 12.37
N THR A 185 20.16 7.06 11.46
CA THR A 185 19.66 8.44 11.51
C THR A 185 18.31 8.52 12.22
N HIS A 186 17.90 9.73 12.61
CA HIS A 186 16.68 9.91 13.39
C HIS A 186 15.42 9.65 12.57
N GLY A 187 14.37 9.17 13.22
CA GLY A 187 13.02 9.17 12.68
C GLY A 187 12.42 10.58 12.67
N GLY A 188 11.55 10.85 11.69
CA GLY A 188 10.85 12.12 11.58
C GLY A 188 9.74 12.27 12.60
N ALA A 189 9.43 13.51 13.01
CA ALA A 189 8.29 13.77 13.87
C ALA A 189 6.96 13.49 13.14
N GLY A 190 5.94 13.04 13.85
CA GLY A 190 4.57 12.98 13.35
C GLY A 190 3.95 14.37 13.24
N GLY A 191 3.08 14.56 12.26
CA GLY A 191 2.37 15.80 12.03
C GLY A 191 1.24 16.03 13.02
N HIS A 192 0.86 17.29 13.22
CA HIS A 192 -0.27 17.63 14.10
C HIS A 192 -1.62 17.26 13.48
N GLY A 193 -2.54 16.80 14.32
CA GLY A 193 -3.95 16.65 13.96
C GLY A 193 -4.63 17.99 13.70
N GLY A 194 -5.82 17.95 13.10
CA GLY A 194 -6.59 19.12 12.73
C GLY A 194 -6.97 19.96 13.94
N LEU A 195 -7.09 21.28 13.74
CA LEU A 195 -7.37 22.22 14.81
C LEU A 195 -8.66 21.87 15.56
N LEU A 196 -9.73 21.51 14.86
CA LEU A 196 -10.98 21.11 15.50
C LEU A 196 -11.01 19.61 15.80
N TYR A 197 -10.81 18.79 14.78
CA TYR A 197 -10.89 17.34 14.92
C TYR A 197 -9.78 16.67 14.14
N GLY A 198 -9.02 15.84 14.83
CA GLY A 198 -7.95 15.07 14.22
C GLY A 198 -6.96 14.53 15.22
N ASN A 199 -6.51 13.32 14.95
CA ASN A 199 -5.43 12.71 15.70
C ASN A 199 -4.08 13.22 15.20
N GLY A 200 -3.11 13.34 16.10
CA GLY A 200 -1.73 13.55 15.69
C GLY A 200 -1.13 12.29 15.04
N GLY A 201 -0.24 12.50 14.07
CA GLY A 201 0.46 11.42 13.37
C GLY A 201 1.51 10.75 14.25
N ALA A 202 1.82 9.49 14.00
CA ALA A 202 2.87 8.80 14.74
C ALA A 202 4.26 9.33 14.36
N GLY A 203 5.19 9.35 15.32
CA GLY A 203 6.60 9.60 15.04
C GLY A 203 7.26 8.42 14.32
N GLY A 204 8.19 8.72 13.43
CA GLY A 204 8.94 7.72 12.67
C GLY A 204 9.96 7.00 13.55
N ALA A 205 10.24 5.73 13.24
CA ALA A 205 11.29 4.98 13.93
C ALA A 205 12.68 5.53 13.58
N GLY A 206 13.59 5.50 14.54
CA GLY A 206 15.01 5.77 14.31
C GLY A 206 15.69 4.63 13.56
N GLY A 207 16.65 4.95 12.71
CA GLY A 207 17.40 4.00 11.90
C GLY A 207 18.40 3.19 12.73
N ALA A 208 18.66 1.96 12.32
CA ALA A 208 19.62 1.08 12.98
C ALA A 208 21.08 1.53 12.73
N GLY A 209 21.93 1.35 13.73
CA GLY A 209 23.38 1.49 13.65
C GLY A 209 24.04 0.31 12.93
N ALA A 210 25.16 0.59 12.28
CA ALA A 210 25.96 -0.36 11.53
C ALA A 210 26.89 -1.16 12.44
N PRO A 211 27.09 -2.46 12.16
CA PRO A 211 28.02 -3.29 12.90
C PRO A 211 29.46 -2.82 12.69
N ALA A 212 30.33 -3.16 13.64
CA ALA A 212 31.77 -2.94 13.50
C ALA A 212 32.33 -3.76 12.32
N LYS A 213 33.11 -3.12 11.42
CA LYS A 213 33.84 -3.79 10.34
C LYS A 213 35.35 -3.72 10.56
N MET A 214 36.00 -4.86 10.69
CA MET A 214 37.45 -4.95 10.93
C MET A 214 38.22 -4.85 9.60
N GLY A 215 38.88 -3.72 9.34
CA GLY A 215 39.76 -3.54 8.17
C GLY A 215 40.56 -2.24 8.23
N GLY A 216 41.87 -2.31 7.94
CA GLY A 216 42.74 -1.13 7.77
C GLY A 216 43.48 -0.58 9.00
N GLY A 217 43.70 -1.38 10.05
CA GLY A 217 44.58 -1.00 11.17
C GLY A 217 44.00 0.02 12.17
N PHE A 218 42.74 0.39 12.05
CA PHE A 218 42.00 1.20 13.04
C PHE A 218 40.96 0.36 13.79
N THR A 219 40.65 0.73 15.03
CA THR A 219 39.61 0.09 15.85
C THR A 219 38.23 0.37 15.25
N ALA A 220 37.54 -0.68 14.82
CA ALA A 220 36.19 -0.60 14.30
C ALA A 220 35.19 -0.46 15.45
N PHE A 221 34.49 0.66 15.52
CA PHE A 221 33.39 0.86 16.46
C PHE A 221 32.07 0.55 15.75
N ALA A 222 31.18 -0.16 16.43
CA ALA A 222 29.78 -0.18 16.03
C ALA A 222 29.22 1.23 16.16
N THR A 223 28.22 1.56 15.36
CA THR A 223 27.58 2.88 15.41
C THR A 223 26.27 2.82 16.17
N ALA A 224 25.90 3.96 16.74
CA ALA A 224 24.64 4.10 17.46
C ALA A 224 23.44 3.97 16.52
N GLY A 225 22.33 3.51 17.08
CA GLY A 225 21.02 3.68 16.42
C GLY A 225 20.55 5.12 16.54
N GLY A 226 19.78 5.58 15.56
CA GLY A 226 19.17 6.91 15.58
C GLY A 226 17.95 6.95 16.49
N ASP A 227 17.60 8.13 16.99
CA ASP A 227 16.44 8.28 17.87
C ASP A 227 15.12 8.20 17.10
N GLY A 228 14.06 7.77 17.78
CA GLY A 228 12.70 7.83 17.25
C GLY A 228 12.15 9.24 17.25
N GLY A 229 11.32 9.56 16.26
CA GLY A 229 10.65 10.85 16.14
C GLY A 229 9.53 11.02 17.17
N ALA A 230 9.25 12.25 17.57
CA ALA A 230 8.10 12.53 18.43
C ALA A 230 6.78 12.29 17.69
N GLY A 231 5.74 11.86 18.40
CA GLY A 231 4.37 11.83 17.88
C GLY A 231 3.76 13.23 17.81
N GLY A 232 2.83 13.43 16.88
CA GLY A 232 2.15 14.70 16.69
C GLY A 232 1.07 14.96 17.73
N ASP A 233 0.85 16.23 18.06
CA ASP A 233 -0.22 16.65 18.97
C ASP A 233 -1.60 16.67 18.27
N ALA A 234 -2.67 16.43 19.03
CA ALA A 234 -4.04 16.78 18.70
C ALA A 234 -4.45 18.08 19.41
N TRP A 235 -5.46 18.79 18.87
CA TRP A 235 -5.85 20.12 19.35
C TRP A 235 -7.11 20.10 20.23
N TRP A 236 -8.29 20.27 19.65
CA TRP A 236 -9.53 20.32 20.44
C TRP A 236 -10.09 18.91 20.71
N PHE A 237 -10.23 18.12 19.64
CA PHE A 237 -10.68 16.73 19.69
C PHE A 237 -9.71 15.83 18.93
N GLY A 238 -9.35 14.70 19.53
CA GLY A 238 -8.48 13.68 18.92
C GLY A 238 -7.40 13.19 19.85
N SER A 239 -6.77 12.05 19.52
CA SER A 239 -5.64 11.50 20.26
C SER A 239 -4.30 12.02 19.75
N GLY A 240 -3.34 12.20 20.65
CA GLY A 240 -1.95 12.43 20.27
C GLY A 240 -1.34 11.21 19.60
N GLY A 241 -0.43 11.43 18.66
CA GLY A 241 0.29 10.36 17.97
C GLY A 241 1.32 9.68 18.87
N ALA A 242 1.55 8.39 18.67
CA ALA A 242 2.60 7.68 19.39
C ALA A 242 4.00 8.19 18.96
N GLY A 243 4.95 8.20 19.89
CA GLY A 243 6.36 8.43 19.58
C GLY A 243 6.99 7.23 18.88
N GLY A 244 7.92 7.50 17.97
CA GLY A 244 8.65 6.47 17.23
C GLY A 244 9.64 5.73 18.12
N THR A 245 9.89 4.46 17.83
CA THR A 245 10.91 3.68 18.52
C THR A 245 12.31 4.15 18.14
N GLY A 246 13.26 4.12 19.08
CA GLY A 246 14.67 4.33 18.77
C GLY A 246 15.27 3.14 17.99
N GLY A 247 16.23 3.43 17.13
CA GLY A 247 16.94 2.45 16.32
C GLY A 247 17.88 1.58 17.16
N ALA A 248 18.03 0.31 16.79
CA ALA A 248 18.99 -0.57 17.44
C ALA A 248 20.44 -0.13 17.15
N ALA A 249 21.33 -0.37 18.11
CA ALA A 249 22.75 -0.17 17.90
C ALA A 249 23.35 -1.23 16.96
N GLY A 250 24.46 -0.90 16.32
CA GLY A 250 25.27 -1.88 15.62
C GLY A 250 25.90 -2.90 16.58
N SER A 251 26.16 -4.11 16.08
CA SER A 251 26.87 -5.15 16.81
C SER A 251 28.40 -5.00 16.71
N ALA A 252 29.09 -5.16 17.83
CA ALA A 252 30.56 -5.19 17.90
C ALA A 252 31.01 -6.41 18.71
N PRO A 253 31.97 -7.23 18.21
CA PRO A 253 32.35 -8.46 18.89
C PRO A 253 33.28 -8.25 20.10
N LEU A 254 34.08 -7.17 20.19
CA LEU A 254 35.16 -7.06 21.20
C LEU A 254 35.55 -5.62 21.65
N THR A 255 34.68 -4.61 21.49
CA THR A 255 35.00 -3.20 21.85
C THR A 255 33.83 -2.51 22.56
N LEU A 256 34.02 -1.28 23.07
CA LEU A 256 32.97 -0.44 23.68
C LEU A 256 31.73 -0.46 22.77
N GLY A 257 30.64 -1.05 23.28
CA GLY A 257 29.42 -1.27 22.52
C GLY A 257 28.71 0.04 22.18
N ALA A 258 27.82 -0.02 21.19
CA ALA A 258 27.08 1.14 20.73
C ALA A 258 25.72 1.24 21.44
N LEU A 259 25.27 2.47 21.68
CA LEU A 259 23.95 2.72 22.27
C LEU A 259 22.87 2.65 21.19
N GLY A 260 21.74 2.04 21.54
CA GLY A 260 20.54 2.19 20.72
C GLY A 260 19.97 3.60 20.90
N GLY A 261 19.26 4.08 19.90
CA GLY A 261 18.60 5.39 19.95
C GLY A 261 17.53 5.43 21.03
N ILE A 262 17.25 6.63 21.56
CA ILE A 262 16.11 6.83 22.45
C ILE A 262 14.81 6.78 21.65
N GLY A 263 13.71 6.35 22.28
CA GLY A 263 12.39 6.49 21.69
C GLY A 263 11.91 7.94 21.72
N GLY A 264 11.06 8.30 20.77
CA GLY A 264 10.45 9.62 20.70
C GLY A 264 9.33 9.80 21.73
N ALA A 265 9.08 11.05 22.14
CA ALA A 265 7.94 11.36 22.99
C ALA A 265 6.62 11.10 22.25
N GLY A 266 5.58 10.69 22.97
CA GLY A 266 4.22 10.70 22.43
C GLY A 266 3.65 12.12 22.37
N GLY A 267 2.73 12.36 21.44
CA GLY A 267 2.03 13.62 21.29
C GLY A 267 0.91 13.78 22.31
N ARG A 268 0.49 15.03 22.53
CA ARG A 268 -0.61 15.38 23.43
C ARG A 268 -1.96 15.06 22.80
N GLY A 269 -2.89 14.55 23.61
CA GLY A 269 -4.30 14.41 23.24
C GLY A 269 -5.02 15.76 23.21
N GLY A 270 -6.21 15.77 22.61
CA GLY A 270 -7.04 16.95 22.48
C GLY A 270 -7.51 17.51 23.83
N LEU A 271 -7.66 18.83 23.89
CA LEU A 271 -7.99 19.60 25.09
C LEU A 271 -9.32 19.20 25.71
N LEU A 272 -10.33 18.90 24.88
CA LEU A 272 -11.68 18.56 25.36
C LEU A 272 -11.87 17.05 25.45
N PHE A 273 -11.48 16.31 24.41
CA PHE A 273 -11.49 14.85 24.39
C PHE A 273 -10.33 14.30 23.57
N GLY A 274 -9.58 13.38 24.17
CA GLY A 274 -8.41 12.77 23.55
C GLY A 274 -7.54 12.05 24.56
N VAL A 275 -6.83 11.02 24.10
CA VAL A 275 -5.75 10.39 24.87
C VAL A 275 -4.41 10.86 24.34
N SER A 276 -3.42 10.98 25.23
CA SER A 276 -2.04 11.26 24.81
C SER A 276 -1.44 10.03 24.15
N GLY A 277 -0.56 10.27 23.19
CA GLY A 277 0.22 9.24 22.54
C GLY A 277 1.22 8.61 23.50
N MET A 278 1.48 7.32 23.30
CA MET A 278 2.51 6.59 24.04
C MET A 278 3.90 7.04 23.59
N ALA A 279 4.86 7.09 24.52
CA ALA A 279 6.25 7.28 24.15
C ALA A 279 6.82 6.05 23.44
N GLY A 280 7.74 6.28 22.51
CA GLY A 280 8.49 5.23 21.85
C GLY A 280 9.47 4.55 22.79
N VAL A 281 9.78 3.29 22.49
CA VAL A 281 10.75 2.51 23.26
C VAL A 281 12.17 2.79 22.77
N ARG A 282 13.15 2.76 23.68
CA ARG A 282 14.58 2.79 23.35
C ARG A 282 14.97 1.58 22.48
N GLY A 283 15.85 1.82 21.50
CA GLY A 283 16.48 0.77 20.72
C GLY A 283 17.51 -0.03 21.51
N VAL A 284 17.71 -1.29 21.14
CA VAL A 284 18.64 -2.20 21.84
C VAL A 284 20.07 -1.68 21.73
N SER A 285 20.75 -1.51 22.87
CA SER A 285 22.18 -1.22 22.94
C SER A 285 23.01 -2.51 22.92
N THR A 286 24.21 -2.45 22.36
CA THR A 286 25.18 -3.55 22.43
C THR A 286 26.18 -3.26 23.56
N GLY A 287 26.53 -4.28 24.36
CA GLY A 287 27.38 -4.14 25.55
C GLY A 287 28.69 -4.94 25.43
N ILE A 288 29.67 -4.59 26.26
CA ILE A 288 30.93 -5.34 26.41
C ILE A 288 30.61 -6.64 27.16
N ASN A 289 30.82 -7.80 26.55
CA ASN A 289 30.91 -9.04 27.31
C ASN A 289 32.36 -9.18 27.81
N TRP A 290 32.66 -8.56 28.96
CA TRP A 290 33.97 -8.77 29.59
C TRP A 290 33.91 -10.11 30.32
N PRO A 291 34.77 -11.10 29.98
CA PRO A 291 34.80 -12.36 30.71
C PRO A 291 35.43 -12.08 32.08
N GLY A 292 34.61 -11.69 33.08
CA GLY A 292 35.00 -11.64 34.48
C GLY A 292 34.64 -10.42 35.34
N GLY A 293 33.82 -9.47 34.88
CA GLY A 293 33.46 -8.29 35.68
C GLY A 293 32.05 -8.36 36.26
N GLN A 294 31.91 -8.46 37.59
CA GLN A 294 30.64 -8.23 38.28
C GLN A 294 30.16 -6.78 38.08
N ILE A 295 28.85 -6.64 37.88
CA ILE A 295 28.15 -5.35 37.72
C ILE A 295 28.11 -4.64 39.09
N VAL A 296 28.64 -3.41 39.16
CA VAL A 296 28.28 -2.39 40.16
C VAL A 296 27.77 -1.17 39.40
#